data_AF-A0A7G3GAL5-F1
#
_entry.id   AF-A0A7G3GAL5-F1
#
_cell.length_a   1.000
_cell.length_b   1.000
_cell.length_c   1.000
_cell.angle_alpha   90.00
_cell.angle_beta   90.00
_cell.angle_gamma   90.00
#
_symmetry.space_group_name_H-M   'P 1'
#
loop_
_entity.id
_entity.type
_entity.pdbx_description
1 polymer ?
#
loop_
_entity_poly.entity_id
_entity_poly.type
_entity_poly.pdbx_seq_one_letter_code
_entity_poly.pdbx_strand_id
1 'polypeptide(L)' 'MMPIFCLPERFTIAQLKSVTEAIIEKPVQRKSLMHRIEVSSIFNISDEKISSGGRLAQLYSLKPGADLMNFERNLSS' A
#
# COMPACT_ATOMS: atom_id res chain seq x y z
N MET A 1 -1.04 -11.29 0.59
CA MET A 1 0.08 -10.65 -0.11
C MET A 1 -0.37 -9.30 -0.66
N MET A 2 0.48 -8.28 -0.66
CA MET A 2 0.20 -6.96 -1.26
C MET A 2 1.10 -6.77 -2.49
N PRO A 3 0.61 -6.22 -3.61
CA PRO A 3 1.36 -6.16 -4.87
C PRO A 3 2.37 -5.00 -4.89
N ILE A 4 3.24 -4.93 -3.88
CA ILE A 4 4.14 -3.78 -3.68
C ILE A 4 5.19 -3.69 -4.79
N PHE A 5 5.66 -4.82 -5.30
CA PHE A 5 6.65 -4.87 -6.38
C PHE A 5 6.12 -4.39 -7.75
N CYS A 6 4.82 -4.14 -7.86
CA CYS A 6 4.21 -3.53 -9.03
C CYS A 6 4.16 -1.99 -8.93
N LEU A 7 4.72 -1.41 -7.86
CA LEU A 7 4.73 0.03 -7.59
C LEU A 7 6.15 0.60 -7.67
N PRO A 8 6.29 1.93 -7.83
CA PRO A 8 7.56 2.60 -7.63
C PRO A 8 8.09 2.40 -6.20
N GLU A 9 9.40 2.58 -6.01
CA GLU A 9 10.07 2.43 -4.70
C GLU A 9 9.39 3.24 -3.58
N ARG A 10 8.91 4.45 -3.92
CA ARG A 10 8.06 5.27 -3.08
C ARG A 10 6.67 5.36 -3.71
N PHE A 11 5.64 4.97 -2.97
CA PHE A 11 4.28 4.93 -3.48
C PHE A 11 3.28 5.51 -2.48
N THR A 12 2.11 5.87 -2.99
CA THR A 12 0.97 6.31 -2.20
C THR A 12 -0.02 5.16 -2.01
N ILE A 13 -0.84 5.24 -0.96
CA ILE A 13 -1.93 4.28 -0.76
C ILE A 13 -2.93 4.25 -1.93
N ALA A 14 -3.07 5.35 -2.68
CA ALA A 14 -3.95 5.42 -3.83
C ALA A 14 -3.42 4.54 -4.98
N GLN A 15 -2.11 4.62 -5.26
CA GLN A 15 -1.48 3.76 -6.27
C GLN A 15 -1.57 2.28 -5.88
N LEU A 16 -1.31 1.97 -4.60
CA LEU A 16 -1.46 0.62 -4.08
C LEU A 16 -2.89 0.09 -4.23
N LYS A 17 -3.88 0.92 -3.95
CA LYS A 17 -5.30 0.58 -4.18
C LYS A 17 -5.54 0.28 -5.66
N SER A 18 -5.14 1.16 -6.56
CA SER A 18 -5.37 0.99 -8.00
C SER A 18 -4.76 -0.30 -8.54
N VAL A 19 -3.51 -0.61 -8.19
CA VAL A 19 -2.86 -1.87 -8.59
C VAL A 19 -3.56 -3.07 -7.98
N THR A 20 -3.93 -3.00 -6.70
CA THR A 20 -4.64 -4.10 -6.03
C THR A 20 -5.97 -4.39 -6.70
N GLU A 21 -6.77 -3.36 -6.97
CA GLU A 21 -8.07 -3.49 -7.64
C GLU A 21 -7.93 -4.00 -9.08
N ALA A 22 -6.88 -3.60 -9.80
CA ALA A 22 -6.58 -4.13 -11.13
C ALA A 22 -6.23 -5.62 -11.11
N ILE A 23 -5.55 -6.10 -10.07
CA ILE A 23 -5.16 -7.52 -9.94
C ILE A 23 -6.34 -8.40 -9.47
N ILE A 24 -7.13 -7.92 -8.51
CA ILE A 24 -8.23 -8.72 -7.93
C ILE A 24 -9.59 -8.51 -8.61
N GLU A 25 -9.65 -7.57 -9.58
CA GLU A 25 -10.83 -7.18 -10.34
C GLU A 25 -12.04 -6.78 -9.47
N LYS A 26 -11.77 -6.24 -8.28
CA LYS A 26 -12.79 -5.86 -7.29
C LYS A 26 -12.41 -4.59 -6.56
N PRO A 27 -13.38 -3.73 -6.19
CA PRO A 27 -13.11 -2.57 -5.36
C PRO A 27 -12.53 -2.96 -4.00
N VAL A 28 -11.59 -2.13 -3.50
CA VAL A 28 -10.98 -2.32 -2.18
C VAL A 28 -11.13 -1.07 -1.33
N GLN A 29 -11.44 -1.26 -0.05
CA GLN A 29 -11.51 -0.15 0.90
C GLN A 29 -10.11 0.39 1.20
N ARG A 30 -9.91 1.69 0.97
CA ARG A 30 -8.66 2.40 1.30
C ARG A 30 -8.23 2.18 2.77
N LYS A 31 -9.20 2.22 3.71
CA LYS A 31 -8.95 2.01 5.14
C LYS A 31 -8.39 0.62 5.45
N SER A 32 -8.86 -0.42 4.74
CA SER A 32 -8.35 -1.79 4.89
C SER A 32 -6.88 -1.89 4.46
N LEU A 33 -6.51 -1.25 3.34
CA LEU A 33 -5.11 -1.21 2.88
C LEU A 33 -4.22 -0.42 3.84
N MET A 34 -4.69 0.72 4.36
CA MET A 34 -3.93 1.51 5.35
C MET A 34 -3.67 0.70 6.61
N HIS A 35 -4.70 0.05 7.15
CA HIS A 35 -4.57 -0.77 8.34
C HIS A 35 -3.59 -1.94 8.15
N ARG A 36 -3.57 -2.55 6.95
CA ARG A 36 -2.59 -3.59 6.62
C ARG A 36 -1.17 -3.08 6.59
N ILE A 37 -0.93 -1.89 6.03
CA ILE A 37 0.39 -1.24 6.08
C ILE A 37 0.80 -1.01 7.53
N GLU A 38 -0.08 -0.43 8.35
CA GLU A 38 0.19 -0.12 9.76
C GLU A 38 0.53 -1.37 10.57
N VAL A 39 -0.30 -2.41 10.50
CA VAL A 39 -0.10 -3.66 11.26
C VAL A 39 1.12 -4.44 10.78
N SER A 40 1.44 -4.38 9.49
CA SER A 40 2.57 -5.13 8.93
C SER A 40 3.92 -4.71 9.51
N SER A 41 4.07 -3.44 9.93
CA SER A 41 5.33 -2.88 10.44
C SER A 41 6.54 -3.00 9.49
N ILE A 42 6.34 -3.39 8.22
CA ILE A 42 7.40 -3.57 7.21
C ILE A 42 7.61 -2.37 6.29
N PHE A 43 6.82 -1.30 6.46
CA PHE A 43 6.92 -0.09 5.65
C PHE A 43 7.58 1.04 6.41
N ASN A 44 8.34 1.86 5.69
CA ASN A 44 8.77 3.18 6.14
C ASN A 44 7.76 4.22 5.65
N ILE A 45 7.39 5.14 6.54
CA ILE A 45 6.56 6.30 6.24
C ILE A 45 7.51 7.47 6.02
N SER A 46 7.44 8.11 4.85
CA SER A 46 8.26 9.30 4.58
C SER A 46 7.69 10.52 5.32
N ASP A 47 8.54 11.43 5.78
CA ASP A 47 8.06 12.76 6.25
C ASP A 47 7.59 13.64 5.07
N GLU A 48 8.01 13.30 3.86
CA GLU A 48 7.61 13.97 2.62
C GLU A 48 6.21 13.54 2.17
N LYS A 49 5.42 14.51 1.72
CA LYS A 49 4.13 14.29 1.07
C LYS A 49 4.16 14.79 -0.36
N ILE A 50 3.51 14.06 -1.26
CA ILE A 50 3.43 14.42 -2.69
C ILE A 50 2.06 14.99 -3.03
N SER A 51 2.01 15.99 -3.92
CA SER A 51 0.74 16.46 -4.49
C SER A 51 0.13 15.37 -5.38
N SER A 52 -1.09 14.95 -5.06
CA SER A 52 -1.83 13.92 -5.78
C SER A 52 -3.30 14.34 -5.86
N GLY A 53 -3.74 14.76 -7.05
CA GLY A 53 -5.14 15.14 -7.29
C GLY A 53 -5.61 16.30 -6.38
N GLY A 54 -4.76 17.30 -6.18
CA GLY A 54 -5.07 18.48 -5.36
C GLY A 54 -4.94 18.29 -3.84
N ARG A 55 -4.54 17.11 -3.37
CA ARG A 55 -4.26 16.85 -1.95
C ARG A 55 -2.84 16.31 -1.75
N LEU A 56 -2.27 16.57 -0.58
CA LEU A 56 -1.02 15.95 -0.18
C LEU A 56 -1.25 14.49 0.21
N ALA A 57 -0.50 13.58 -0.41
CA ALA A 57 -0.54 12.15 -0.18
C ALA A 57 0.72 11.68 0.56
N GLN A 58 0.51 10.80 1.53
CA GLN A 58 1.56 10.12 2.27
C GLN A 58 2.34 9.18 1.34
N LEU A 59 3.66 9.21 1.43
CA LEU A 59 4.56 8.27 0.74
C LEU A 59 4.99 7.14 1.69
N TYR A 60 5.01 5.94 1.14
CA TYR A 60 5.43 4.69 1.78
C TYR A 60 6.53 4.04 0.95
N SER A 61 7.42 3.30 1.61
CA SER A 61 8.43 2.43 0.97
C SER A 61 8.63 1.16 1.80
N LEU A 62 9.14 0.09 1.20
CA LEU A 62 9.47 -1.14 1.92
C LEU A 62 10.73 -0.93 2.78
N LYS A 63 10.76 -1.55 3.97
CA LYS A 63 11.98 -1.69 4.74
C LYS A 63 12.93 -2.67 4.03
N PRO A 64 14.25 -2.46 4.11
CA PRO A 64 15.22 -3.42 3.59
C PRO A 64 15.00 -4.82 4.19
N GLY A 65 15.05 -5.86 3.34
CA GLY A 65 14.89 -7.26 3.75
C GLY A 65 13.45 -7.71 4.03
N ALA A 66 12.45 -6.85 3.79
CA ALA A 66 11.03 -7.21 3.90
C ALA A 66 10.48 -7.70 2.55
N ASP A 67 10.91 -8.88 2.10
CA ASP A 67 10.61 -9.34 0.74
C ASP A 67 9.29 -10.14 0.64
N LEU A 68 8.88 -10.85 1.70
CA LEU A 68 7.70 -11.71 1.67
C LEU A 68 6.97 -11.70 3.01
N MET A 69 5.87 -10.94 3.06
CA MET A 69 4.92 -10.98 4.18
C MET A 69 3.55 -11.43 3.69
N ASN A 70 3.06 -12.52 4.29
CA ASN A 70 1.69 -12.96 4.11
C ASN A 70 0.81 -12.35 5.21
N PHE A 71 -0.44 -12.06 4.86
CA PHE A 71 -1.45 -11.59 5.81
C PHE A 71 -2.36 -12.75 6.15
N GLU A 72 -2.73 -12.88 7.42
CA GLU A 72 -3.62 -13.96 7.89
C GLU A 72 -5.03 -13.92 7.28
N ARG A 73 -5.49 -12.73 6.87
CA ARG A 73 -6.82 -12.51 6.28
C ARG A 73 -6.76 -11.94 4.88
N ASN A 74 -7.70 -12.37 4.03
CA ASN A 74 -7.91 -11.83 2.69
C ASN A 74 -8.59 -10.46 2.71
N LEU A 75 -8.53 -9.73 1.59
CA LEU A 75 -9.09 -8.38 1.45
C LEU A 75 -10.63 -8.33 1.43
N SER A 76 -11.29 -9.47 1.20
CA SER A 76 -12.73 -9.58 0.93
C SER A 76 -13.49 -10.32 2.04
N SER A 77 -13.30 -9.93 3.30
CA SER A 77 -14.18 -10.33 4.40
C SER A 77 -15.31 -9.34 4.58
#